data_AF-A0A6N7S833-F1
#
_entry.id   AF-A0A6N7S833-F1
#
_cell.length_a   1.000
_cell.length_b   1.000
_cell.length_c   1.000
_cell.angle_alpha   90.00
_cell.angle_beta   90.00
_cell.angle_gamma   90.00
#
_symmetry.space_group_name_H-M   'P 1'
#
loop_
_entity.id
_entity.type
_entity.pdbx_description
1 polymer ?
#
loop_
_entity_poly.entity_id
_entity_poly.type
_entity_poly.pdbx_seq_one_letter_code
_entity_poly.pdbx_strand_id
1 'polypeptide(L)'
;MRKQKKRGFTLIELIVVIAILVALLLILVPRLTGFTSTAAEVQCRQTRQKVMEMVKAYEIKGEPVSITDLLANKDDEYFISTPQCSSGGKLTALEIKGVVTFIKCSIHGSNVANNLDTTPIGIRNTTMGIIEFLQNNKNYLVELTGNAGMNNSAIRNFIRDTVYGGSWPSLDQGVISAAGLSGDLKIQICYNNEVFKDNIINNENAIIYASSVEGKGKDNWGTNLIYNPTDNQWYTGKTTIYVMNHSWKEVSDLMSANNWKPVEYTE
;
A
#
# COMPACT_ATOMS: atom_id res chain seq x y z
N MET A 1 12.95 76.84 -24.14
CA MET A 1 12.90 75.47 -23.59
C MET A 1 11.65 74.77 -24.09
N ARG A 2 11.77 73.72 -24.90
CA ARG A 2 10.63 73.00 -25.53
C ARG A 2 10.09 71.98 -24.50
N LYS A 3 8.88 72.19 -23.95
CA LYS A 3 8.24 71.22 -23.02
C LYS A 3 7.94 69.93 -23.77
N GLN A 4 8.60 68.84 -23.40
CA GLN A 4 8.22 67.50 -23.88
C GLN A 4 6.85 67.14 -23.31
N LYS A 5 5.88 66.85 -24.18
CA LYS A 5 4.59 66.28 -23.77
C LYS A 5 4.87 64.88 -23.24
N LYS A 6 4.68 64.67 -21.94
CA LYS A 6 4.66 63.31 -21.36
C LYS A 6 3.48 62.58 -21.97
N ARG A 7 3.74 61.59 -22.84
CA ARG A 7 2.71 60.69 -23.36
C ARG A 7 2.24 59.84 -22.18
N GLY A 8 1.02 60.08 -21.71
CA GLY A 8 0.38 59.24 -20.70
C GLY A 8 -0.04 57.90 -21.32
N PHE A 9 -0.09 56.86 -20.50
CA PHE A 9 -0.71 55.58 -20.89
C PHE A 9 -2.14 55.80 -21.36
N THR A 10 -2.53 55.17 -22.46
CA THR A 10 -3.90 55.20 -22.96
C THR A 10 -4.78 54.21 -22.19
N LEU A 11 -6.07 54.52 -22.02
CA LEU A 11 -7.03 53.60 -21.41
C LEU A 11 -7.06 52.23 -22.11
N ILE A 12 -6.89 52.23 -23.43
CA ILE A 12 -6.88 50.99 -24.21
C ILE A 12 -5.66 50.12 -23.90
N GLU A 13 -4.46 50.70 -23.77
CA GLU A 13 -3.25 49.95 -23.40
C GLU A 13 -3.41 49.28 -22.03
N LEU A 14 -4.03 49.96 -21.07
CA LEU A 14 -4.29 49.40 -19.75
C LEU A 14 -5.25 48.21 -19.81
N ILE A 15 -6.34 48.31 -20.58
CA ILE A 15 -7.33 47.25 -20.71
C ILE A 15 -6.73 46.00 -21.38
N VAL A 16 -5.92 46.17 -22.44
CA VAL A 16 -5.28 45.03 -23.12
C VAL A 16 -4.31 44.31 -22.18
N VAL A 17 -3.53 45.04 -21.39
CA VAL A 17 -2.61 44.43 -20.41
C VAL A 17 -3.36 43.64 -19.35
N ILE A 18 -4.44 44.20 -18.79
CA ILE A 18 -5.27 43.48 -17.80
C ILE A 18 -5.89 42.22 -18.43
N ALA A 19 -6.37 42.30 -19.68
CA ALA A 19 -6.94 41.15 -20.37
C ALA A 19 -5.92 40.01 -20.54
N ILE A 20 -4.67 40.34 -20.89
CA ILE A 20 -3.58 39.36 -20.99
C ILE A 20 -3.25 38.77 -19.62
N LEU A 21 -3.15 39.59 -18.56
CA LEU A 21 -2.88 39.10 -17.20
C LEU A 21 -3.97 38.16 -16.70
N VAL A 22 -5.24 38.48 -16.93
CA VAL A 22 -6.37 37.62 -16.56
C VAL A 22 -6.31 36.30 -17.34
N ALA A 23 -6.04 36.34 -18.64
CA ALA A 23 -5.91 35.13 -19.46
C ALA A 23 -4.76 34.22 -18.98
N LEU A 24 -3.60 34.81 -18.64
CA LEU A 24 -2.46 34.05 -18.10
C LEU A 24 -2.77 33.44 -16.73
N LEU A 25 -3.42 34.18 -15.84
CA LEU A 25 -3.82 33.67 -14.52
C LEU A 25 -4.80 32.50 -14.63
N LEU A 26 -5.76 32.56 -15.56
CA LEU A 26 -6.71 31.47 -15.80
C LEU A 26 -6.03 30.16 -16.22
N ILE A 27 -4.90 30.22 -16.94
CA ILE A 27 -4.12 29.03 -17.33
C ILE A 27 -3.20 28.58 -16.18
N LEU A 28 -2.61 29.53 -15.45
CA LEU A 28 -1.57 29.28 -14.45
C LEU A 28 -2.13 28.70 -13.14
N VAL A 29 -3.22 29.28 -12.61
CA VAL A 29 -3.84 28.86 -11.34
C VAL A 29 -4.21 27.37 -11.32
N PRO A 30 -4.95 26.80 -12.30
CA PRO A 30 -5.32 25.39 -12.26
C PRO A 30 -4.13 24.43 -12.41
N ARG A 31 -3.05 24.86 -13.06
CA ARG A 31 -1.82 24.04 -13.17
C ARG A 31 -1.07 23.99 -11.84
N LEU A 32 -0.94 25.12 -11.14
CA LEU A 32 -0.29 25.19 -9.83
C LEU A 32 -1.05 24.38 -8.78
N THR A 33 -2.38 24.50 -8.74
CA THR A 33 -3.19 23.77 -7.75
C THR A 33 -3.08 22.25 -7.90
N GLY A 34 -2.98 21.74 -9.14
CA GLY A 34 -2.77 20.31 -9.42
C GLY A 34 -1.43 19.76 -8.89
N PHE A 35 -0.32 20.48 -9.05
CA PHE A 35 0.97 20.01 -8.51
C PHE A 35 1.00 20.06 -6.98
N THR A 36 0.39 21.08 -6.38
CA THR A 36 0.33 21.21 -4.92
C THR A 36 -0.49 20.11 -4.26
N SER A 37 -1.58 19.64 -4.90
CA SER A 37 -2.40 18.57 -4.34
C SER A 37 -1.65 17.23 -4.31
N THR A 38 -0.91 16.88 -5.37
CA THR A 38 -0.07 15.66 -5.39
C THR A 38 1.07 15.74 -4.37
N ALA A 39 1.77 16.87 -4.28
CA ALA A 39 2.84 17.04 -3.30
C ALA A 39 2.32 16.95 -1.86
N ALA A 40 1.16 17.56 -1.58
CA ALA A 40 0.55 17.51 -0.27
C ALA A 40 0.06 16.09 0.10
N GLU A 41 -0.43 15.33 -0.88
CA GLU A 41 -0.78 13.92 -0.67
C GLU A 41 0.46 13.07 -0.31
N VAL A 42 1.57 13.26 -1.04
CA VAL A 42 2.84 12.56 -0.79
C VAL A 42 3.40 12.92 0.59
N GLN A 43 3.40 14.20 0.96
CA GLN A 43 3.87 14.61 2.27
C GLN A 43 2.97 14.06 3.39
N CYS A 44 1.64 14.15 3.24
CA CYS A 44 0.70 13.55 4.19
C CYS A 44 0.90 12.04 4.33
N ARG A 45 1.26 11.35 3.25
CA ARG A 45 1.64 9.93 3.24
C ARG A 45 2.91 9.68 4.05
N GLN A 46 3.99 10.44 3.81
CA GLN A 46 5.23 10.33 4.59
C GLN A 46 5.04 10.62 6.08
N THR A 47 4.24 11.63 6.44
CA THR A 47 3.92 11.92 7.85
C THR A 47 3.26 10.71 8.52
N ARG A 48 2.26 10.10 7.88
CA ARG A 48 1.58 8.89 8.41
C ARG A 48 2.55 7.71 8.57
N GLN A 49 3.53 7.59 7.70
CA GLN A 49 4.55 6.54 7.77
C GLN A 49 5.49 6.71 8.95
N LYS A 50 6.06 7.91 9.14
CA LYS A 50 6.92 8.19 10.28
C LYS A 50 6.26 7.90 11.62
N VAL A 51 4.96 8.19 11.75
CA VAL A 51 4.22 7.89 12.98
C VAL A 51 4.15 6.39 13.22
N MET A 52 3.86 5.58 12.21
CA MET A 52 3.82 4.12 12.37
C MET A 52 5.21 3.48 12.54
N GLU A 53 6.26 4.05 11.94
CA GLU A 53 7.64 3.63 12.21
C GLU A 53 7.99 3.81 13.69
N MET A 54 7.56 4.92 14.30
CA MET A 54 7.72 5.13 15.74
C MET A 54 6.93 4.12 16.57
N VAL A 55 5.69 3.78 16.18
CA VAL A 55 4.92 2.70 16.85
C VAL A 55 5.75 1.41 16.90
N LYS A 56 6.23 0.95 15.74
CA LYS A 56 7.02 -0.28 15.63
C LYS A 56 8.32 -0.20 16.44
N ALA A 57 9.00 0.94 16.41
CA ALA A 57 10.24 1.12 17.18
C ALA A 57 10.01 0.94 18.69
N TYR A 58 8.92 1.50 19.21
CA TYR A 58 8.54 1.36 20.62
C TYR A 58 8.04 -0.05 20.98
N GLU A 59 7.30 -0.70 20.07
CA GLU A 59 6.93 -2.11 20.21
C GLU A 59 8.18 -3.01 20.30
N ILE A 60 9.17 -2.81 19.43
CA ILE A 60 10.45 -3.55 19.45
C ILE A 60 11.24 -3.28 20.74
N LYS A 61 11.18 -2.04 21.26
CA LYS A 61 11.80 -1.68 22.53
C LYS A 61 11.11 -2.34 23.74
N GLY A 62 9.90 -2.86 23.58
CA GLY A 62 9.08 -3.40 24.67
C GLY A 62 8.36 -2.32 25.49
N GLU A 63 8.26 -1.10 24.96
CA GLU A 63 7.62 0.05 25.59
C GLU A 63 6.54 0.62 24.66
N PRO A 64 5.45 -0.14 24.36
CA PRO A 64 4.47 0.28 23.38
C PRO A 64 3.83 1.62 23.78
N VAL A 65 3.82 2.57 22.85
CA VAL A 65 3.21 3.89 23.01
C VAL A 65 1.89 3.97 22.26
N SER A 66 0.95 4.75 22.78
CA SER A 66 -0.33 4.94 22.10
C SER A 66 -0.13 5.72 20.79
N ILE A 67 -0.77 5.25 19.71
CA ILE A 67 -0.79 5.98 18.43
C ILE A 67 -1.45 7.35 18.59
N THR A 68 -2.40 7.50 19.52
CA THR A 68 -2.99 8.82 19.80
C THR A 68 -1.96 9.79 20.38
N ASP A 69 -1.07 9.31 21.23
CA ASP A 69 -0.02 10.14 21.85
C ASP A 69 1.05 10.51 20.83
N LEU A 70 1.42 9.56 19.96
CA LEU A 70 2.31 9.83 18.83
C LEU A 70 1.72 10.86 17.86
N LEU A 71 0.44 10.74 17.50
CA LEU A 71 -0.24 11.70 16.62
C LEU A 71 -0.35 13.09 17.25
N ALA A 72 -0.53 13.16 18.56
CA ALA A 72 -0.55 14.40 19.31
C ALA A 72 0.86 14.99 19.54
N ASN A 73 1.92 14.22 19.27
CA ASN A 73 3.27 14.49 19.75
C ASN A 73 3.25 14.88 21.24
N LYS A 74 2.61 14.03 22.06
CA LYS A 74 2.38 14.31 23.48
C LYS A 74 3.70 14.73 24.14
N ASP A 75 3.64 15.83 24.88
CA ASP A 75 4.77 16.41 25.62
C ASP A 75 6.00 16.77 24.74
N ASP A 76 5.81 16.87 23.42
CA ASP A 76 6.83 17.11 22.40
C ASP A 76 7.99 16.09 22.41
N GLU A 77 7.71 14.85 22.82
CA GLU A 77 8.72 13.82 23.06
C GLU A 77 9.10 13.02 21.80
N TYR A 78 8.15 12.81 20.87
CA TYR A 78 8.30 11.78 19.83
C TYR A 78 8.81 12.30 18.49
N PHE A 79 8.47 13.53 18.15
CA PHE A 79 8.80 14.17 16.87
C PHE A 79 9.27 15.61 17.09
N ILE A 80 10.13 16.09 16.19
CA ILE A 80 10.57 17.50 16.14
C ILE A 80 9.38 18.47 15.98
N SER A 81 8.28 18.00 15.38
CA SER A 81 7.05 18.76 15.21
C SER A 81 5.85 17.82 15.18
N THR A 82 4.69 18.30 15.67
CA THR A 82 3.45 17.53 15.64
C THR A 82 3.11 17.02 14.24
N PRO A 83 2.90 15.70 14.06
CA PRO A 83 2.49 15.11 12.79
C PRO A 83 1.21 15.74 12.24
N GLN A 84 1.29 16.33 11.04
CA GLN A 84 0.16 17.01 10.41
C GLN A 84 0.08 16.72 8.90
N CYS A 85 -1.14 16.79 8.38
CA CYS A 85 -1.39 16.78 6.94
C CYS A 85 -1.16 18.18 6.37
N SER A 86 -0.33 18.30 5.33
CA SER A 86 -0.05 19.58 4.67
C SER A 86 -1.26 20.20 3.97
N SER A 87 -2.30 19.42 3.66
CA SER A 87 -3.59 19.94 3.18
C SER A 87 -4.56 20.32 4.31
N GLY A 88 -4.14 20.24 5.58
CA GLY A 88 -5.00 20.53 6.75
C GLY A 88 -5.94 19.41 7.17
N GLY A 89 -5.76 18.20 6.62
CA GLY A 89 -6.58 17.04 6.98
C GLY A 89 -6.30 16.53 8.39
N LYS A 90 -7.33 16.09 9.11
CA LYS A 90 -7.19 15.49 10.45
C LYS A 90 -6.61 14.08 10.31
N LEU A 91 -5.50 13.82 10.99
CA LEU A 91 -4.94 12.47 11.13
C LEU A 91 -5.59 11.77 12.32
N THR A 92 -6.06 10.55 12.12
CA THR A 92 -6.70 9.73 13.15
C THR A 92 -6.21 8.30 13.06
N ALA A 93 -5.89 7.71 14.20
CA ALA A 93 -5.75 6.27 14.30
C ALA A 93 -7.09 5.62 13.95
N LEU A 94 -7.10 4.73 12.97
CA LEU A 94 -8.16 3.79 12.74
C LEU A 94 -7.62 2.42 13.10
N GLU A 95 -8.14 1.89 14.19
CA GLU A 95 -7.93 0.51 14.57
C GLU A 95 -9.06 -0.31 13.98
N ILE A 96 -8.73 -1.26 13.12
CA ILE A 96 -9.69 -2.30 12.76
C ILE A 96 -9.71 -3.27 13.93
N LYS A 97 -10.51 -2.98 14.95
CA LYS A 97 -10.93 -3.94 16.00
C LYS A 97 -9.79 -4.77 16.64
N GLY A 98 -8.59 -4.21 16.84
CA GLY A 98 -7.41 -4.88 17.40
C GLY A 98 -6.53 -5.65 16.41
N VAL A 99 -6.81 -5.57 15.10
CA VAL A 99 -6.15 -6.36 14.04
C VAL A 99 -5.06 -5.60 13.33
N VAL A 100 -5.38 -4.38 12.92
CA VAL A 100 -4.50 -3.51 12.15
C VAL A 100 -4.81 -2.10 12.59
N THR A 101 -3.81 -1.38 13.08
CA THR A 101 -3.94 0.05 13.30
C THR A 101 -3.26 0.81 12.18
N PHE A 102 -3.97 1.75 11.58
CA PHE A 102 -3.44 2.65 10.58
C PHE A 102 -3.84 4.09 10.84
N ILE A 103 -3.18 5.01 10.15
CA ILE A 103 -3.46 6.43 10.29
C ILE A 103 -4.24 6.88 9.05
N LYS A 104 -5.50 7.25 9.27
CA LYS A 104 -6.38 7.84 8.26
C LYS A 104 -6.23 9.35 8.27
N CYS A 105 -6.25 9.97 7.09
CA CYS A 105 -6.38 11.41 6.90
C CYS A 105 -7.81 11.72 6.41
N SER A 106 -8.44 12.77 6.94
CA SER A 106 -9.79 13.19 6.52
C SER A 106 -9.87 13.67 5.06
N ILE A 107 -8.74 14.10 4.46
CA ILE A 107 -8.67 14.62 3.09
C ILE A 107 -8.09 13.57 2.13
N HIS A 108 -6.99 12.91 2.51
CA HIS A 108 -6.25 11.97 1.66
C HIS A 108 -6.53 10.49 1.98
N GLY A 109 -7.58 10.21 2.75
CA GLY A 109 -7.99 8.85 3.14
C GLY A 109 -6.91 8.10 3.92
N SER A 110 -6.94 6.77 3.82
CA SER A 110 -5.96 5.85 4.41
C SER A 110 -5.28 5.08 3.29
N ASN A 111 -4.11 5.55 2.83
CA ASN A 111 -3.25 4.73 1.98
C ASN A 111 -2.29 3.99 2.91
N VAL A 112 -2.75 2.85 3.39
CA VAL A 112 -2.10 2.02 4.42
C VAL A 112 -0.84 1.32 3.87
N ALA A 113 -0.65 1.31 2.54
CA ALA A 113 0.46 0.65 1.85
C ALA A 113 1.89 1.10 2.24
N ASN A 114 2.10 2.27 2.88
CA ASN A 114 3.48 2.73 3.20
C ASN A 114 3.85 2.53 4.69
N ASN A 115 2.91 2.07 5.51
CA ASN A 115 3.13 1.76 6.93
C ASN A 115 3.21 0.25 7.16
N LEU A 116 2.79 -0.51 6.15
CA LEU A 116 2.87 -1.95 6.11
C LEU A 116 4.22 -2.34 5.56
N ASP A 117 4.77 -3.40 6.15
CA ASP A 117 5.86 -4.09 5.50
C ASP A 117 5.31 -4.68 4.18
N THR A 118 5.67 -4.04 3.06
CA THR A 118 5.25 -4.44 1.71
C THR A 118 6.18 -5.51 1.13
N THR A 119 7.17 -5.96 1.88
CA THR A 119 7.97 -7.13 1.48
C THR A 119 7.07 -8.37 1.44
N PRO A 120 7.48 -9.42 0.70
CA PRO A 120 6.77 -10.70 0.70
C PRO A 120 6.43 -11.21 2.12
N ILE A 121 7.37 -11.12 3.05
CA ILE A 121 7.19 -11.57 4.43
C ILE A 121 6.22 -10.66 5.19
N GLY A 122 6.33 -9.35 5.02
CA GLY A 122 5.43 -8.37 5.63
C GLY A 122 3.96 -8.55 5.23
N ILE A 123 3.74 -8.80 3.93
CA ILE A 123 2.41 -9.13 3.40
C ILE A 123 1.89 -10.40 4.06
N ARG A 124 2.71 -11.45 4.16
CA ARG A 124 2.30 -12.69 4.84
C ARG A 124 1.95 -12.46 6.30
N ASN A 125 2.80 -11.77 7.07
CA ASN A 125 2.54 -11.53 8.48
C ASN A 125 1.24 -10.74 8.70
N THR A 126 1.00 -9.73 7.87
CA THR A 126 -0.25 -8.95 7.88
C THR A 126 -1.46 -9.83 7.59
N THR A 127 -1.39 -10.65 6.54
CA THR A 127 -2.48 -11.57 6.19
C THR A 127 -2.73 -12.62 7.26
N MET A 128 -1.67 -13.20 7.84
CA MET A 128 -1.78 -14.20 8.88
C MET A 128 -2.42 -13.64 10.16
N GLY A 129 -2.01 -12.44 10.60
CA GLY A 129 -2.63 -11.79 11.75
C GLY A 129 -4.11 -11.46 11.54
N ILE A 130 -4.49 -11.06 10.32
CA ILE A 130 -5.89 -10.84 9.95
C ILE A 130 -6.69 -12.15 9.95
N ILE A 131 -6.14 -13.23 9.38
CA ILE A 131 -6.76 -14.55 9.39
C ILE A 131 -6.98 -15.03 10.83
N GLU A 132 -5.96 -14.95 11.67
CA GLU A 132 -6.02 -15.36 13.08
C GLU A 132 -7.08 -14.58 13.86
N PHE A 133 -7.11 -13.25 13.69
CA PHE A 133 -8.14 -12.44 14.30
C PHE A 133 -9.55 -12.84 13.84
N LEU A 134 -9.77 -12.96 12.53
CA LEU A 134 -11.09 -13.25 11.97
C LEU A 134 -11.59 -14.63 12.42
N GLN A 135 -10.68 -15.58 12.57
CA GLN A 135 -11.02 -16.90 13.09
C GLN A 135 -11.45 -16.86 14.56
N ASN A 136 -10.78 -16.05 15.38
CA ASN A 136 -11.11 -15.86 16.78
C ASN A 136 -12.31 -14.91 17.01
N ASN A 137 -12.64 -14.08 16.01
CA ASN A 137 -13.69 -13.06 16.10
C ASN A 137 -14.63 -13.12 14.89
N LYS A 138 -15.30 -14.26 14.73
CA LYS A 138 -16.19 -14.56 13.59
C LYS A 138 -17.31 -13.53 13.38
N ASN A 139 -17.70 -12.79 14.41
CA ASN A 139 -18.67 -11.69 14.32
C ASN A 139 -18.21 -10.57 13.37
N TYR A 140 -16.91 -10.35 13.21
CA TYR A 140 -16.38 -9.34 12.28
C TYR A 140 -16.16 -9.85 10.86
N LEU A 141 -16.25 -11.16 10.64
CA LEU A 141 -15.95 -11.78 9.35
C LEU A 141 -16.85 -11.26 8.23
N VAL A 142 -18.17 -11.26 8.44
CA VAL A 142 -19.15 -10.77 7.45
C VAL A 142 -18.99 -9.26 7.25
N GLU A 143 -18.77 -8.51 8.34
CA GLU A 143 -18.60 -7.06 8.29
C GLU A 143 -17.38 -6.65 7.45
N LEU A 144 -16.24 -7.32 7.65
CA LEU A 144 -14.97 -6.95 7.03
C LEU A 144 -14.80 -7.56 5.64
N THR A 145 -15.24 -8.80 5.43
CA THR A 145 -14.98 -9.53 4.18
C THR A 145 -16.20 -9.65 3.27
N GLY A 146 -17.39 -9.35 3.78
CA GLY A 146 -18.66 -9.59 3.08
C GLY A 146 -19.03 -11.07 2.96
N ASN A 147 -18.27 -11.99 3.57
CA ASN A 147 -18.48 -13.42 3.45
C ASN A 147 -18.87 -14.08 4.78
N ALA A 148 -19.76 -15.08 4.73
CA ALA A 148 -20.25 -15.80 5.92
C ALA A 148 -19.24 -16.77 6.54
N GLY A 149 -18.23 -17.18 5.76
CA GLY A 149 -17.20 -18.12 6.18
C GLY A 149 -15.79 -17.61 5.87
N MET A 150 -14.77 -18.19 6.51
CA MET A 150 -13.39 -17.91 6.15
C MET A 150 -13.19 -18.28 4.68
N ASN A 151 -12.69 -17.33 3.89
CA ASN A 151 -12.49 -17.53 2.47
C ASN A 151 -11.29 -16.71 1.99
N ASN A 152 -10.36 -17.37 1.30
CA ASN A 152 -9.12 -16.76 0.83
C ASN A 152 -9.37 -15.53 -0.04
N SER A 153 -10.25 -15.62 -1.04
CA SER A 153 -10.56 -14.49 -1.93
C SER A 153 -11.20 -13.33 -1.18
N ALA A 154 -12.18 -13.60 -0.31
CA ALA A 154 -12.87 -12.55 0.46
C ALA A 154 -11.91 -11.80 1.41
N ILE A 155 -11.05 -12.55 2.12
CA ILE A 155 -10.04 -11.98 3.02
C ILE A 155 -8.99 -11.20 2.22
N ARG A 156 -8.48 -11.75 1.12
CA ARG A 156 -7.55 -11.05 0.22
C ARG A 156 -8.14 -9.76 -0.33
N ASN A 157 -9.41 -9.76 -0.72
CA ASN A 157 -10.08 -8.56 -1.24
C ASN A 157 -10.19 -7.48 -0.18
N PHE A 158 -10.59 -7.86 1.04
CA PHE A 158 -10.59 -6.96 2.18
C PHE A 158 -9.19 -6.36 2.42
N ILE A 159 -8.15 -7.20 2.45
CA ILE A 159 -6.77 -6.76 2.65
C ILE A 159 -6.33 -5.83 1.52
N ARG A 160 -6.49 -6.22 0.25
CA ARG A 160 -6.11 -5.34 -0.86
C ARG A 160 -6.83 -3.99 -0.80
N ASP A 161 -8.15 -4.01 -0.65
CA ASP A 161 -8.97 -2.81 -0.77
C ASP A 161 -8.84 -1.88 0.44
N THR A 162 -8.78 -2.45 1.64
CA THR A 162 -8.78 -1.70 2.90
C THR A 162 -7.38 -1.48 3.44
N VAL A 163 -6.51 -2.49 3.32
CA VAL A 163 -5.16 -2.52 3.92
C VAL A 163 -4.07 -2.13 2.90
N TYR A 164 -4.25 -2.29 1.59
CA TYR A 164 -3.29 -1.77 0.60
C TYR A 164 -3.85 -0.64 -0.28
N GLY A 165 -5.06 -0.15 0.02
CA GLY A 165 -5.63 1.02 -0.66
C GLY A 165 -6.12 0.74 -2.09
N GLY A 166 -6.52 -0.50 -2.38
CA GLY A 166 -7.15 -0.89 -3.65
C GLY A 166 -6.25 -1.69 -4.59
N SER A 167 -4.95 -1.75 -4.33
CA SER A 167 -4.00 -2.53 -5.14
C SER A 167 -2.92 -3.14 -4.24
N TRP A 168 -2.49 -4.36 -4.56
CA TRP A 168 -1.38 -5.04 -3.90
C TRP A 168 -0.05 -4.32 -4.19
N PRO A 169 0.96 -4.40 -3.30
CA PRO A 169 2.24 -3.78 -3.52
C PRO A 169 2.92 -4.21 -4.83
N SER A 170 3.49 -3.27 -5.57
CA SER A 170 4.22 -3.56 -6.81
C SER A 170 5.52 -4.31 -6.51
N LEU A 171 5.85 -5.28 -7.36
CA LEU A 171 7.15 -5.92 -7.35
C LEU A 171 8.19 -5.05 -8.08
N ASP A 172 9.43 -5.08 -7.59
CA ASP A 172 10.57 -4.41 -8.21
C ASP A 172 10.75 -4.85 -9.68
N GLN A 173 10.93 -3.87 -10.57
CA GLN A 173 11.05 -4.12 -12.01
C GLN A 173 12.33 -4.85 -12.41
N GLY A 174 13.41 -4.70 -11.63
CA GLY A 174 14.64 -5.47 -11.76
C GLY A 174 14.42 -6.95 -11.48
N VAL A 175 13.66 -7.29 -10.44
CA VAL A 175 13.26 -8.69 -10.16
C VAL A 175 12.41 -9.26 -11.31
N ILE A 176 11.44 -8.50 -11.82
CA ILE A 176 10.57 -8.92 -12.94
C ILE A 176 11.42 -9.19 -14.20
N SER A 177 12.36 -8.29 -14.49
CA SER A 177 13.24 -8.39 -15.66
C SER A 177 14.23 -9.54 -15.53
N ALA A 178 14.83 -9.74 -14.35
CA ALA A 178 15.74 -10.84 -14.05
C ALA A 178 15.03 -12.22 -14.13
N ALA A 179 13.73 -12.25 -13.83
CA ALA A 179 12.90 -13.44 -14.02
C ALA A 179 12.55 -13.70 -15.50
N GLY A 180 12.92 -12.82 -16.43
CA GLY A 180 12.53 -12.92 -17.85
C GLY A 180 11.04 -12.66 -18.09
N LEU A 181 10.40 -11.93 -17.17
CA LEU A 181 8.98 -11.58 -17.22
C LEU A 181 8.81 -10.09 -17.59
N SER A 182 7.56 -9.68 -17.81
CA SER A 182 7.24 -8.30 -18.16
C SER A 182 5.89 -7.89 -17.57
N GLY A 183 5.68 -6.60 -17.38
CA GLY A 183 4.42 -6.02 -16.94
C GLY A 183 4.46 -5.49 -15.51
N ASP A 184 3.31 -5.05 -15.02
CA ASP A 184 3.13 -4.57 -13.65
C ASP A 184 2.70 -5.75 -12.76
N LEU A 185 3.68 -6.45 -12.18
CA LEU A 185 3.40 -7.57 -11.29
C LEU A 185 3.26 -7.08 -9.85
N LYS A 186 2.24 -7.58 -9.15
CA LYS A 186 1.99 -7.26 -7.74
C LYS A 186 2.30 -8.44 -6.84
N ILE A 187 2.91 -8.15 -5.70
CA ILE A 187 3.19 -9.11 -4.62
C ILE A 187 1.89 -9.37 -3.87
N GLN A 188 1.46 -10.62 -3.86
CA GLN A 188 0.18 -11.03 -3.30
C GLN A 188 0.30 -12.41 -2.64
N ILE A 189 -0.73 -12.82 -1.92
CA ILE A 189 -0.66 -14.03 -1.09
C ILE A 189 -1.90 -14.89 -1.19
N CYS A 190 -1.75 -16.19 -1.41
CA CYS A 190 -2.83 -17.16 -1.39
C CYS A 190 -2.76 -17.97 -0.10
N TYR A 191 -3.79 -17.91 0.72
CA TYR A 191 -3.96 -18.83 1.83
C TYR A 191 -4.75 -20.06 1.36
N ASN A 192 -4.32 -21.26 1.78
CA ASN A 192 -5.00 -22.50 1.44
C ASN A 192 -6.45 -22.49 1.98
N ASN A 193 -7.43 -22.44 1.08
CA ASN A 193 -8.82 -22.30 1.49
C ASN A 193 -9.37 -23.57 2.17
N GLU A 194 -8.78 -24.72 1.86
CA GLU A 194 -9.23 -26.01 2.39
C GLU A 194 -8.97 -26.15 3.87
N VAL A 195 -7.91 -25.53 4.40
CA VAL A 195 -7.51 -25.74 5.80
C VAL A 195 -8.30 -24.87 6.78
N PHE A 196 -9.11 -23.92 6.28
CA PHE A 196 -10.01 -23.14 7.12
C PHE A 196 -11.06 -24.00 7.83
N LYS A 197 -11.50 -25.10 7.21
CA LYS A 197 -12.48 -26.03 7.83
C LYS A 197 -11.91 -26.76 9.04
N ASP A 198 -10.59 -26.94 9.04
CA ASP A 198 -9.83 -27.62 10.09
C ASP A 198 -9.27 -26.62 11.13
N ASN A 199 -9.62 -25.33 11.02
CA ASN A 199 -9.15 -24.25 11.88
C ASN A 199 -7.61 -24.11 11.91
N ILE A 200 -6.91 -24.56 10.86
CA ILE A 200 -5.46 -24.48 10.79
C ILE A 200 -5.05 -23.08 10.33
N ILE A 201 -4.25 -22.41 11.16
CA ILE A 201 -3.63 -21.11 10.86
C ILE A 201 -2.12 -21.24 11.03
N ASN A 202 -1.41 -21.35 9.92
CA ASN A 202 0.05 -21.39 9.94
C ASN A 202 0.67 -20.86 8.63
N ASN A 203 1.97 -20.57 8.67
CA ASN A 203 2.69 -20.04 7.51
C ASN A 203 2.84 -21.06 6.37
N GLU A 204 2.71 -22.36 6.65
CA GLU A 204 2.81 -23.41 5.65
C GLU A 204 1.67 -23.36 4.64
N ASN A 205 0.54 -22.73 4.97
CA ASN A 205 -0.59 -22.60 4.07
C ASN A 205 -0.67 -21.24 3.38
N ALA A 206 0.35 -20.39 3.53
CA ALA A 206 0.36 -19.02 3.06
C ALA A 206 1.42 -18.81 1.96
N ILE A 207 0.99 -18.90 0.69
CA ILE A 207 1.88 -18.87 -0.48
C ILE A 207 1.98 -17.45 -1.03
N ILE A 208 3.19 -16.89 -1.02
CA ILE A 208 3.46 -15.56 -1.58
C ILE A 208 3.89 -15.71 -3.04
N TYR A 209 3.26 -14.93 -3.92
CA TYR A 209 3.53 -14.96 -5.35
C TYR A 209 3.34 -13.59 -5.99
N ALA A 210 3.75 -13.46 -7.25
CA ALA A 210 3.50 -12.27 -8.03
C ALA A 210 2.64 -12.55 -9.26
N SER A 211 1.74 -11.62 -9.59
CA SER A 211 0.90 -11.67 -10.80
C SER A 211 0.38 -10.29 -11.13
N SER A 212 0.05 -10.05 -12.40
CA SER A 212 -0.61 -8.82 -12.88
C SER A 212 -2.11 -8.80 -12.59
N VAL A 213 -2.67 -9.92 -12.12
CA VAL A 213 -4.09 -10.06 -11.78
C VAL A 213 -4.25 -10.00 -10.26
N GLU A 214 -4.95 -8.99 -9.77
CA GLU A 214 -5.04 -8.66 -8.33
C GLU A 214 -6.33 -9.13 -7.65
N GLY A 215 -7.21 -9.80 -8.40
CA GLY A 215 -8.36 -10.56 -7.93
C GLY A 215 -9.57 -9.78 -7.42
N LYS A 216 -10.56 -9.46 -8.27
CA LYS A 216 -11.91 -8.97 -7.87
C LYS A 216 -12.94 -9.58 -8.82
N GLY A 217 -13.17 -10.89 -8.70
CA GLY A 217 -13.98 -11.67 -9.64
C GLY A 217 -13.24 -12.08 -10.92
N LYS A 218 -11.92 -11.95 -10.94
CA LYS A 218 -11.01 -12.40 -12.01
C LYS A 218 -9.81 -13.15 -11.45
N ASP A 219 -9.96 -13.76 -10.27
CA ASP A 219 -8.84 -14.38 -9.57
C ASP A 219 -8.14 -15.38 -10.49
N ASN A 220 -6.84 -15.21 -10.67
CA ASN A 220 -5.99 -16.16 -11.37
C ASN A 220 -4.88 -16.59 -10.41
N TRP A 221 -4.95 -17.85 -10.00
CA TRP A 221 -4.00 -18.44 -9.07
C TRP A 221 -2.76 -19.01 -9.75
N GLY A 222 -2.71 -18.96 -11.09
CA GLY A 222 -1.54 -19.33 -11.87
C GLY A 222 -0.48 -18.24 -11.83
N THR A 223 0.77 -18.62 -11.60
CA THR A 223 1.93 -17.71 -11.59
C THR A 223 3.19 -18.38 -12.14
N ASN A 224 4.12 -17.55 -12.61
CA ASN A 224 5.47 -17.92 -12.98
C ASN A 224 6.52 -17.27 -12.07
N LEU A 225 6.10 -16.72 -10.92
CA LEU A 225 6.97 -16.03 -9.97
C LEU A 225 6.46 -16.21 -8.52
N ILE A 226 7.18 -17.00 -7.72
CA ILE A 226 6.82 -17.39 -6.35
C ILE A 226 7.96 -17.02 -5.42
N TYR A 227 7.64 -16.49 -4.24
CA TYR A 227 8.65 -16.13 -3.24
C TYR A 227 8.88 -17.30 -2.30
N ASN A 228 10.14 -17.70 -2.13
CA ASN A 228 10.56 -18.71 -1.18
C ASN A 228 10.89 -18.05 0.17
N PRO A 229 10.08 -18.30 1.22
CA PRO A 229 10.30 -17.70 2.53
C PRO A 229 11.43 -18.35 3.34
N THR A 230 11.97 -19.49 2.90
CA THR A 230 13.05 -20.19 3.61
C THR A 230 14.42 -19.57 3.33
N ASP A 231 14.66 -19.16 2.09
CA ASP A 231 15.91 -18.50 1.66
C ASP A 231 15.73 -17.01 1.33
N ASN A 232 14.49 -16.51 1.44
CA ASN A 232 14.11 -15.13 1.12
C ASN A 232 14.37 -14.73 -0.33
N GLN A 233 14.17 -15.65 -1.28
CA GLN A 233 14.42 -15.40 -2.70
C GLN A 233 13.19 -15.65 -3.57
N TRP A 234 13.06 -14.87 -4.64
CA TRP A 234 12.09 -15.14 -5.70
C TRP A 234 12.55 -16.29 -6.58
N TYR A 235 11.62 -17.13 -7.02
CA TYR A 235 11.85 -18.22 -7.96
C TYR A 235 10.95 -18.09 -9.17
N THR A 236 11.46 -18.47 -10.34
CA THR A 236 10.72 -18.44 -11.60
C THR A 236 10.91 -19.73 -12.42
N GLY A 237 9.96 -20.02 -13.30
CA GLY A 237 10.03 -21.16 -14.21
C GLY A 237 9.09 -21.00 -15.41
N LYS A 238 9.30 -21.82 -16.45
CA LYS A 238 8.50 -21.79 -17.69
C LYS A 238 7.09 -22.34 -17.49
N THR A 239 6.95 -23.37 -16.66
CA THR A 239 5.64 -23.96 -16.35
C THR A 239 4.93 -23.11 -15.30
N THR A 240 3.74 -22.63 -15.61
CA THR A 240 2.88 -21.93 -14.65
C THR A 240 2.46 -22.88 -13.53
N ILE A 241 2.63 -22.43 -12.28
CA ILE A 241 2.18 -23.15 -11.08
C ILE A 241 0.92 -22.47 -10.53
N TYR A 242 -0.07 -23.27 -10.14
CA TYR A 242 -1.28 -22.78 -9.47
C TYR A 242 -1.08 -22.87 -7.95
N VAL A 243 -1.21 -21.74 -7.24
CA VAL A 243 -0.97 -21.68 -5.79
C VAL A 243 -2.22 -21.93 -4.93
N MET A 244 -3.40 -21.97 -5.55
CA MET A 244 -4.65 -22.21 -4.81
C MET A 244 -4.66 -23.58 -4.16
N ASN A 245 -5.15 -23.62 -2.92
CA ASN A 245 -5.38 -24.85 -2.16
C ASN A 245 -4.15 -25.75 -1.97
N HIS A 246 -2.95 -25.18 -2.02
CA HIS A 246 -1.70 -25.87 -1.74
C HIS A 246 -1.01 -25.33 -0.49
N SER A 247 -0.32 -26.22 0.20
CA SER A 247 0.70 -25.90 1.19
C SER A 247 2.03 -25.51 0.54
N TRP A 248 2.91 -24.87 1.30
CA TRP A 248 4.25 -24.47 0.88
C TRP A 248 5.07 -25.68 0.46
N LYS A 249 4.93 -26.80 1.17
CA LYS A 249 5.59 -28.05 0.82
C LYS A 249 5.19 -28.51 -0.59
N GLU A 250 3.90 -28.53 -0.89
CA GLU A 250 3.41 -28.94 -2.21
C GLU A 250 3.86 -27.99 -3.31
N VAL A 251 3.81 -26.67 -3.06
CA VAL A 251 4.30 -25.66 -4.01
C VAL A 251 5.81 -25.80 -4.25
N SER A 252 6.60 -26.01 -3.19
CA SER A 252 8.05 -26.24 -3.29
C SER A 252 8.38 -27.52 -4.05
N ASP A 253 7.63 -28.60 -3.82
CA ASP A 253 7.77 -29.86 -4.54
C ASP A 253 7.43 -29.67 -6.04
N LEU A 254 6.39 -28.88 -6.36
CA LEU A 254 6.02 -28.51 -7.73
C LEU A 254 7.08 -27.63 -8.41
N MET A 255 7.65 -26.64 -7.71
CA MET A 255 8.74 -25.80 -8.21
C MET A 255 9.94 -26.66 -8.59
N SER A 256 10.31 -27.59 -7.72
CA SER A 256 11.42 -28.53 -7.94
C SER A 256 11.15 -29.44 -9.14
N ALA A 257 9.96 -30.05 -9.19
CA ALA A 257 9.56 -30.94 -10.29
C ALA A 257 9.53 -30.22 -11.66
N ASN A 258 9.22 -28.92 -11.67
CA ASN A 258 9.17 -28.09 -12.87
C ASN A 258 10.49 -27.36 -13.17
N ASN A 259 11.58 -27.69 -12.47
CA ASN A 259 12.90 -27.08 -12.63
C ASN A 259 12.87 -25.54 -12.51
N TRP A 260 12.07 -25.00 -11.61
CA TRP A 260 12.09 -23.59 -11.27
C TRP A 260 13.44 -23.22 -10.66
N LYS A 261 13.90 -21.99 -10.92
CA LYS A 261 15.22 -21.48 -10.51
C LYS A 261 15.07 -20.21 -9.70
N PRO A 262 16.02 -19.93 -8.78
CA PRO A 262 16.08 -18.64 -8.11
C PRO A 262 16.28 -17.51 -9.14
N VAL A 263 15.66 -16.37 -8.88
CA VAL A 263 15.87 -15.14 -9.62
C VAL A 263 17.15 -14.49 -9.09
N GLU A 264 18.17 -14.43 -9.93
CA GLU A 264 19.44 -13.79 -9.62
C GLU A 264 19.32 -12.28 -9.88
N TYR A 265 18.97 -11.54 -8.83
CA TYR A 265 18.91 -10.08 -8.84
C TYR A 265 19.56 -9.53 -7.57
N THR A 266 20.48 -8.59 -7.75
CA THR A 266 21.05 -7.77 -6.69
C THR A 266 20.59 -6.34 -6.92
N GLU A 267 19.91 -5.76 -5.93
CA GLU A 267 19.46 -4.35 -5.94
C GLU A 267 20.62 -3.35 -6.16
#